data_AF-U1PN32-F1
#
_entry.id   AF-U1PN32-F1
#
_cell.length_a   1.000
_cell.length_b   1.000
_cell.length_c   1.000
_cell.angle_alpha   90.00
_cell.angle_beta   90.00
_cell.angle_gamma   90.00
#
_symmetry.space_group_name_H-M   'P 1'
#
loop_
_entity.id
_entity.type
_entity.pdbx_description
1 polymer ?
#
loop_
_entity_poly.entity_id
_entity_poly.type
_entity_poly.pdbx_seq_one_letter_code
_entity_poly.pdbx_strand_id
1 'polypeptide(L)'
;MAIGGGIGVLGHETLGWQSTTMIIPPTLLAIALFTLAIVAEGCRHVGLGYRITAIGVVLSGAAVLIGSIELIPRFGDEFRSQTDRLISGPSTENIFEAQSLFSADFGFILAPVIFFGLAIFVSIIAFVWTSWTGWTRGRGDLLLVCACGGTLFILSLLQVRFAGHLALPAAILTGISFAWLVAKMIDISPPTVRPVGVGTQSTSEQRVAWRRHATSTDIGTNTGTTDSSARDRNRDSRDGTSRRQIFTVVIVLFLLVGGLGAVITPVRTATLTFDADTASAIDEMDAFATAENRSWPETYVLSRWGNNRAYNAHLNGNSQSYGYARNNYLDFLRSDEKNEWYQQIQDRVGFIIISEIPEFSELDSETMYARLHDRQGPGTHYQLPYAGDEKKAYAVVPGTMVNGTVNKTKTSVTVSGRMDVGSRTMITQREIPTEDGSYTIRIATPGTYTIGNRTVGVIQEDVLAG
;
A
#
# COMPACT_ATOMS: atom_id res chain seq x y z
N MET A 1 16.52 -2.93 19.58
CA MET A 1 15.11 -3.36 19.84
C MET A 1 14.64 -2.98 21.23
N ALA A 2 15.25 -3.42 22.33
CA ALA A 2 14.86 -2.99 23.70
C ALA A 2 14.91 -1.46 23.90
N ILE A 3 15.92 -0.79 23.34
CA ILE A 3 16.01 0.67 23.30
C ILE A 3 14.84 1.28 22.50
N GLY A 4 14.43 0.66 21.40
CA GLY A 4 13.30 1.13 20.59
C GLY A 4 11.95 0.98 21.30
N GLY A 5 11.73 -0.14 21.98
CA GLY A 5 10.56 -0.34 22.84
C GLY A 5 10.53 0.64 24.01
N GLY A 6 11.68 0.87 24.65
CA GLY A 6 11.83 1.86 25.73
C GLY A 6 11.57 3.29 25.26
N ILE A 7 12.10 3.70 24.11
CA ILE A 7 11.84 5.01 23.50
C ILE A 7 10.35 5.16 23.16
N GLY A 8 9.69 4.10 22.66
CA GLY A 8 8.26 4.11 22.35
C GLY A 8 7.38 4.31 23.59
N VAL A 9 7.68 3.59 24.68
CA VAL A 9 6.99 3.78 25.97
C VAL A 9 7.24 5.19 26.51
N LEU A 10 8.48 5.67 26.44
CA LEU A 10 8.85 6.98 26.94
C LEU A 10 8.14 8.10 26.16
N GLY A 11 8.08 8.01 24.83
CA GLY A 11 7.34 8.97 24.00
C GLY A 11 5.84 8.98 24.26
N HIS A 12 5.24 7.85 24.66
CA HIS A 12 3.84 7.81 25.06
C HIS A 12 3.59 8.49 26.40
N GLU A 13 4.37 8.12 27.41
CA GLU A 13 4.23 8.65 28.76
C GLU A 13 4.56 10.14 28.82
N THR A 14 5.56 10.62 28.05
CA THR A 14 6.00 12.02 28.12
C THR A 14 5.29 12.96 27.14
N LEU A 15 4.91 12.47 25.95
CA LEU A 15 4.38 13.33 24.88
C LEU A 15 2.92 13.02 24.51
N GLY A 16 2.35 11.90 24.99
CA GLY A 16 1.01 11.46 24.61
C GLY A 16 0.86 11.15 23.10
N TRP A 17 1.99 11.03 22.38
CA TRP A 17 2.02 11.02 20.91
C TRP A 17 1.51 9.75 20.25
N GLN A 18 1.35 8.66 21.00
CA GLN A 18 1.07 7.34 20.44
C GLN A 18 -0.03 6.66 21.25
N SER A 19 -0.90 5.88 20.60
CA SER A 19 -1.91 5.07 21.30
C SER A 19 -1.25 3.87 21.98
N THR A 20 -1.80 3.44 23.12
CA THR A 20 -1.34 2.25 23.85
C THR A 20 -1.30 1.00 22.95
N THR A 21 -2.22 0.89 21.98
CA THR A 21 -2.27 -0.21 21.01
C THR A 21 -1.03 -0.28 20.12
N MET A 22 -0.32 0.83 19.91
CA MET A 22 0.85 0.91 19.04
C MET A 22 2.16 0.52 19.77
N ILE A 23 2.12 0.45 21.11
CA ILE A 23 3.31 0.26 21.96
C ILE A 23 3.38 -1.14 22.55
N ILE A 24 2.22 -1.74 22.84
CA ILE A 24 2.14 -3.11 23.38
C ILE A 24 2.84 -4.13 22.46
N PRO A 25 2.59 -4.18 21.13
CA PRO A 25 3.24 -5.16 20.27
C PRO A 25 4.78 -5.09 20.24
N PRO A 26 5.44 -3.94 20.01
CA PRO A 26 6.90 -3.87 19.97
C PRO A 26 7.55 -4.12 21.34
N THR A 27 6.89 -3.76 22.45
CA THR A 27 7.40 -4.04 23.80
C THR A 27 7.33 -5.53 24.12
N LEU A 28 6.21 -6.19 23.83
CA LEU A 28 6.08 -7.65 23.97
C LEU A 28 7.09 -8.39 23.09
N LEU A 29 7.31 -7.93 21.86
CA LEU A 29 8.33 -8.50 20.97
C LEU A 29 9.74 -8.35 21.56
N ALA A 30 10.06 -7.20 22.16
CA ALA A 30 11.35 -7.00 22.81
C ALA A 30 11.55 -7.95 24.02
N ILE A 31 10.50 -8.12 24.84
CA ILE A 31 10.50 -9.06 25.97
C ILE A 31 10.67 -10.50 25.47
N ALA A 32 9.98 -10.88 24.41
CA ALA A 32 10.10 -12.20 23.79
C ALA A 32 11.54 -12.43 23.32
N LEU A 33 12.11 -11.53 22.52
CA LEU A 33 13.48 -11.65 22.02
C LEU A 33 14.51 -11.73 23.15
N PHE A 34 14.33 -10.96 24.22
CA PHE A 34 15.21 -11.01 25.39
C PHE A 34 15.12 -12.36 26.10
N THR A 35 13.90 -12.88 26.31
CA THR A 35 13.67 -14.20 26.90
C THR A 35 14.31 -15.31 26.06
N LEU A 36 14.12 -15.27 24.73
CA LEU A 36 14.71 -16.22 23.80
C LEU A 36 16.24 -16.20 23.85
N ALA A 37 16.85 -15.00 23.94
CA ALA A 37 18.29 -14.85 24.04
C ALA A 37 18.85 -15.43 25.35
N ILE A 38 18.18 -15.19 26.48
CA ILE A 38 18.56 -15.78 27.78
C ILE A 38 18.49 -17.30 27.73
N VAL A 39 17.41 -17.86 27.17
CA VAL A 39 17.25 -19.32 27.07
C VAL A 39 18.33 -19.91 26.15
N ALA A 40 18.57 -19.30 24.99
CA ALA A 40 19.60 -19.75 24.07
C ALA A 40 21.01 -19.71 24.70
N GLU A 41 21.35 -18.61 25.37
CA GLU A 41 22.65 -18.43 26.02
C GLU A 41 22.81 -19.31 27.26
N GLY A 42 21.75 -19.48 28.05
CA GLY A 42 21.73 -20.39 29.19
C GLY A 42 21.95 -21.85 28.75
N CYS A 43 21.27 -22.30 27.69
CA CYS A 43 21.50 -23.63 27.14
C CYS A 43 22.92 -23.79 26.61
N ARG A 44 23.48 -22.75 25.99
CA ARG A 44 24.87 -22.73 25.50
C ARG A 44 25.87 -22.80 26.64
N HIS A 45 25.66 -22.05 27.73
CA HIS A 45 26.52 -22.07 28.91
C HIS A 45 26.55 -23.44 29.60
N VAL A 46 25.42 -24.14 29.62
CA VAL A 46 25.31 -25.50 30.20
C VAL A 46 25.82 -26.59 29.24
N GLY A 47 26.22 -26.22 28.02
CA GLY A 47 26.76 -27.16 27.03
C GLY A 47 25.70 -28.08 26.39
N LEU A 48 24.43 -27.67 26.38
CA LEU A 48 23.35 -28.44 25.77
C LEU A 48 23.48 -28.45 24.24
N GLY A 49 23.16 -29.60 23.63
CA GLY A 49 23.19 -29.76 22.18
C GLY A 49 22.17 -28.87 21.46
N TYR A 50 22.46 -28.52 20.20
CA TYR A 50 21.67 -27.57 19.41
C TYR A 50 20.17 -27.90 19.33
N ARG A 51 19.79 -29.18 19.33
CA ARG A 51 18.38 -29.62 19.28
C ARG A 51 17.62 -29.21 20.55
N ILE A 52 18.24 -29.37 21.70
CA ILE A 52 17.64 -29.03 23.00
C ILE A 52 17.51 -27.51 23.11
N THR A 53 18.55 -26.77 22.71
CA THR A 53 18.51 -25.30 22.63
C THR A 53 17.39 -24.82 21.71
N ALA A 54 17.25 -25.42 20.52
CA ALA A 54 16.18 -25.06 19.58
C ALA A 54 14.78 -25.32 20.15
N ILE A 55 14.56 -26.48 20.76
CA ILE A 55 13.29 -26.82 21.43
C ILE A 55 12.99 -25.82 22.56
N GLY A 56 13.99 -25.50 23.39
CA GLY A 56 13.84 -24.53 24.47
C GLY A 56 13.48 -23.12 23.98
N VAL A 57 14.09 -22.67 22.89
CA VAL A 57 13.77 -21.39 22.25
C VAL A 57 12.35 -21.38 21.69
N VAL A 58 11.91 -22.44 21.02
CA VAL A 58 10.54 -22.55 20.49
C VAL A 58 9.50 -22.56 21.62
N LEU A 59 9.70 -23.39 22.65
CA LEU A 59 8.77 -23.50 23.77
C LEU A 59 8.68 -22.21 24.59
N SER A 60 9.81 -21.55 24.83
CA SER A 60 9.82 -20.24 25.53
C SER A 60 9.12 -19.16 24.71
N GLY A 61 9.33 -19.11 23.39
CA GLY A 61 8.60 -18.20 22.51
C GLY A 61 7.09 -18.44 22.51
N ALA A 62 6.67 -19.71 22.44
CA ALA A 62 5.25 -20.07 22.53
C ALA A 62 4.65 -19.70 23.89
N ALA A 63 5.37 -19.92 24.99
CA ALA A 63 4.92 -19.56 26.33
C ALA A 63 4.75 -18.04 26.50
N VAL A 64 5.70 -17.24 25.99
CA VAL A 64 5.58 -15.77 26.02
C VAL A 64 4.39 -15.29 25.19
N LEU A 65 4.18 -15.87 23.99
CA LEU A 65 3.04 -15.52 23.14
C LEU A 65 1.70 -15.87 23.80
N ILE A 66 1.55 -17.09 24.30
CA ILE A 66 0.33 -17.54 25.00
C ILE A 66 0.09 -16.68 26.24
N GLY A 67 1.12 -16.45 27.05
CA GLY A 67 1.05 -15.57 28.21
C GLY A 67 0.61 -14.15 27.84
N SER A 68 1.11 -13.61 26.72
CA SER A 68 0.73 -12.28 26.23
C SER A 68 -0.74 -12.22 25.81
N ILE A 69 -1.26 -13.26 25.17
CA ILE A 69 -2.66 -13.35 24.73
C ILE A 69 -3.61 -13.46 25.92
N GLU A 70 -3.27 -14.26 26.92
CA GLU A 70 -4.13 -14.53 28.08
C GLU A 70 -4.06 -13.41 29.13
N LEU A 71 -2.88 -12.84 29.37
CA LEU A 71 -2.68 -11.81 30.41
C LEU A 71 -3.05 -10.39 29.94
N ILE A 72 -3.09 -10.15 28.61
CA ILE A 72 -3.39 -8.84 28.03
C ILE A 72 -4.57 -8.99 27.06
N PRO A 73 -5.84 -8.90 27.55
CA PRO A 73 -7.03 -9.13 26.73
C PRO A 73 -7.07 -8.26 25.46
N ARG A 74 -6.70 -6.98 25.59
CA ARG A 74 -6.62 -6.04 24.45
C ARG A 74 -5.69 -6.52 23.34
N PHE A 75 -4.55 -7.11 23.70
CA PHE A 75 -3.62 -7.69 22.72
C PHE A 75 -4.17 -8.99 22.16
N GLY A 76 -4.75 -9.85 22.99
CA GLY A 76 -5.35 -11.11 22.57
C GLY A 76 -6.48 -10.93 21.56
N ASP A 77 -7.38 -9.97 21.78
CA ASP A 77 -8.50 -9.67 20.88
C ASP A 77 -7.99 -9.12 19.55
N GLU A 78 -7.06 -8.17 19.59
CA GLU A 78 -6.44 -7.59 18.38
C GLU A 78 -5.66 -8.66 17.61
N PHE A 79 -4.85 -9.48 18.30
CA PHE A 79 -4.09 -10.57 17.69
C PHE A 79 -5.01 -11.55 16.96
N ARG A 80 -6.08 -12.03 17.64
CA ARG A 80 -7.06 -12.93 17.03
C ARG A 80 -7.75 -12.29 15.83
N SER A 81 -8.17 -11.03 15.93
CA SER A 81 -8.79 -10.32 14.80
C SER A 81 -7.85 -10.19 13.61
N GLN A 82 -6.58 -9.83 13.85
CA GLN A 82 -5.59 -9.68 12.79
C GLN A 82 -5.18 -11.02 12.17
N THR A 83 -5.09 -12.09 12.96
CA THR A 83 -4.84 -13.45 12.48
C THR A 83 -6.00 -13.97 11.65
N ASP A 84 -7.24 -13.78 12.10
CA ASP A 84 -8.42 -14.17 11.33
C ASP A 84 -8.50 -13.40 10.00
N ARG A 85 -8.23 -12.09 10.02
CA ARG A 85 -8.11 -11.27 8.80
C ARG A 85 -7.02 -11.76 7.85
N LEU A 86 -5.91 -12.28 8.38
CA LEU A 86 -4.79 -12.81 7.58
C LEU A 86 -5.16 -14.13 6.90
N ILE A 87 -5.90 -15.01 7.57
CA ILE A 87 -6.19 -16.38 7.12
C ILE A 87 -7.49 -16.44 6.31
N SER A 88 -8.56 -15.84 6.83
CA SER A 88 -9.91 -15.95 6.26
C SER A 88 -10.13 -14.99 5.09
N GLY A 89 -9.24 -14.02 4.90
CA GLY A 89 -9.44 -12.90 3.98
C GLY A 89 -10.67 -12.05 4.36
N PRO A 90 -10.83 -10.84 3.82
CA PRO A 90 -12.08 -10.11 4.01
C PRO A 90 -13.19 -10.85 3.26
N SER A 91 -14.07 -11.52 4.01
CA SER A 91 -15.18 -12.35 3.54
C SER A 91 -16.29 -11.60 2.79
N THR A 92 -16.07 -10.35 2.35
CA THR A 92 -17.16 -9.60 1.69
C THR A 92 -16.78 -8.41 0.80
N GLU A 93 -15.54 -7.91 0.76
CA GLU A 93 -15.28 -6.73 -0.09
C GLU A 93 -13.87 -6.65 -0.69
N ASN A 94 -13.84 -6.02 -1.86
CA ASN A 94 -12.77 -5.75 -2.81
C ASN A 94 -11.60 -4.92 -2.21
N ILE A 95 -10.99 -5.41 -1.13
CA ILE A 95 -9.79 -4.83 -0.51
C ILE A 95 -8.57 -5.38 -1.28
N PHE A 96 -8.07 -4.59 -2.22
CA PHE A 96 -6.95 -4.95 -3.09
C PHE A 96 -5.72 -5.48 -2.32
N GLU A 97 -5.43 -4.92 -1.14
CA GLU A 97 -4.25 -5.28 -0.33
C GLU A 97 -4.36 -6.61 0.41
N ALA A 98 -5.59 -7.12 0.59
CA ALA A 98 -5.87 -8.34 1.34
C ALA A 98 -5.97 -9.58 0.42
N GLN A 99 -5.79 -9.38 -0.89
CA GLN A 99 -5.75 -10.46 -1.87
C GLN A 99 -4.36 -11.11 -1.89
N SER A 100 -4.31 -12.35 -2.36
CA SER A 100 -3.04 -13.07 -2.58
C SER A 100 -2.23 -12.44 -3.70
N LEU A 101 -0.89 -12.47 -3.58
CA LEU A 101 0.03 -12.07 -4.65
C LEU A 101 -0.14 -12.89 -5.95
N PHE A 102 -0.70 -14.09 -5.85
CA PHE A 102 -0.96 -15.00 -6.97
C PHE A 102 -2.46 -15.23 -7.19
N SER A 103 -3.30 -14.21 -6.96
CA SER A 103 -4.74 -14.30 -7.19
C SER A 103 -5.07 -14.64 -8.65
N ALA A 104 -6.06 -15.52 -8.85
CA ALA A 104 -6.55 -15.90 -10.18
C ALA A 104 -7.18 -14.71 -10.92
N ASP A 105 -7.78 -13.76 -10.19
CA ASP A 105 -8.48 -12.60 -10.74
C ASP A 105 -7.56 -11.64 -11.50
N PHE A 106 -6.29 -11.57 -11.09
CA PHE A 106 -5.27 -10.72 -11.74
C PHE A 106 -4.32 -11.51 -12.64
N GLY A 107 -4.50 -12.83 -12.73
CA GLY A 107 -3.60 -13.74 -13.41
C GLY A 107 -2.37 -14.09 -12.58
N PHE A 108 -2.16 -15.39 -12.36
CA PHE A 108 -1.09 -15.98 -11.55
C PHE A 108 0.33 -15.45 -11.86
N ILE A 109 0.59 -15.10 -13.12
CA ILE A 109 1.91 -14.62 -13.58
C ILE A 109 1.96 -13.08 -13.57
N LEU A 110 0.86 -12.42 -13.89
CA LEU A 110 0.83 -10.99 -14.11
C LEU A 110 0.91 -10.20 -12.80
N ALA A 111 0.21 -10.64 -11.75
CA ALA A 111 0.25 -9.97 -10.45
C ALA A 111 1.67 -9.88 -9.85
N PRO A 112 2.46 -10.97 -9.74
CA PRO A 112 3.85 -10.87 -9.28
C PRO A 112 4.72 -9.96 -10.15
N VAL A 113 4.51 -9.95 -11.47
CA VAL A 113 5.25 -9.08 -12.39
C VAL A 113 4.93 -7.60 -12.16
N ILE A 114 3.69 -7.27 -11.80
CA ILE A 114 3.30 -5.90 -11.46
C ILE A 114 4.05 -5.41 -10.20
N PHE A 115 4.25 -6.27 -9.20
CA PHE A 115 4.90 -5.86 -7.95
C PHE A 115 6.44 -5.90 -8.02
N PHE A 116 7.01 -6.87 -8.72
CA PHE A 116 8.46 -7.17 -8.66
C PHE A 116 9.14 -7.14 -10.02
N GLY A 117 8.41 -6.94 -11.12
CA GLY A 117 8.91 -7.17 -12.47
C GLY A 117 9.34 -8.62 -12.69
N LEU A 118 10.36 -8.83 -13.52
CA LEU A 118 10.92 -10.16 -13.77
C LEU A 118 11.85 -10.66 -12.64
N ALA A 119 12.19 -9.79 -11.69
CA ALA A 119 13.08 -10.12 -10.57
C ALA A 119 12.49 -11.24 -9.69
N ILE A 120 11.17 -11.35 -9.54
CA ILE A 120 10.55 -12.39 -8.71
C ILE A 120 10.88 -13.80 -9.19
N PHE A 121 10.89 -14.04 -10.50
CA PHE A 121 11.20 -15.36 -11.05
C PHE A 121 12.66 -15.74 -10.84
N VAL A 122 13.56 -14.77 -11.04
CA VAL A 122 14.99 -14.95 -10.75
C VAL A 122 15.19 -15.23 -9.25
N SER A 123 14.52 -14.46 -8.40
CA SER A 123 14.58 -14.61 -6.95
C SER A 123 14.07 -15.98 -6.48
N ILE A 124 13.02 -16.55 -7.08
CA ILE A 124 12.51 -17.87 -6.69
C ILE A 124 13.55 -18.96 -6.98
N ILE A 125 14.17 -18.91 -8.17
CA ILE A 125 15.24 -19.86 -8.53
C ILE A 125 16.44 -19.69 -7.58
N ALA A 126 16.83 -18.44 -7.34
CA ALA A 126 17.90 -18.08 -6.41
C ALA A 126 17.60 -18.57 -4.99
N PHE A 127 16.35 -18.45 -4.53
CA PHE A 127 15.91 -18.88 -3.21
C PHE A 127 16.09 -20.38 -3.01
N VAL A 128 15.66 -21.19 -3.99
CA VAL A 128 15.83 -22.65 -3.94
C VAL A 128 17.33 -23.01 -3.92
N TRP A 129 18.12 -22.37 -4.78
CA TRP A 129 19.55 -22.63 -4.87
C TRP A 129 20.32 -22.21 -3.61
N THR A 130 20.04 -21.02 -3.07
CA THR A 130 20.70 -20.50 -1.86
C THR A 130 20.25 -21.25 -0.61
N SER A 131 18.99 -21.68 -0.52
CA SER A 131 18.51 -22.54 0.57
C SER A 131 19.22 -23.89 0.56
N TRP A 132 19.29 -24.54 -0.61
CA TRP A 132 20.01 -25.81 -0.77
C TRP A 132 21.50 -25.67 -0.45
N THR A 133 22.14 -24.63 -0.96
CA THR A 133 23.57 -24.38 -0.75
C THR A 133 23.86 -24.03 0.71
N GLY A 134 22.99 -23.25 1.35
CA GLY A 134 23.05 -22.92 2.77
C GLY A 134 23.00 -24.17 3.63
N TRP A 135 22.05 -25.06 3.33
CA TRP A 135 21.87 -26.32 4.05
C TRP A 135 23.06 -27.26 3.89
N THR A 136 23.50 -27.50 2.65
CA THR A 136 24.56 -28.47 2.35
C THR A 136 25.96 -27.98 2.74
N ARG A 137 26.22 -26.67 2.72
CA ARG A 137 27.54 -26.08 3.04
C ARG A 137 27.62 -25.46 4.43
N GLY A 138 26.58 -25.59 5.26
CA GLY A 138 26.56 -25.02 6.61
C GLY A 138 26.67 -23.50 6.66
N ARG A 139 26.21 -22.80 5.61
CA ARG A 139 26.28 -21.35 5.49
C ARG A 139 25.09 -20.68 6.16
N GLY A 140 25.24 -20.40 7.46
CA GLY A 140 24.19 -19.78 8.29
C GLY A 140 23.74 -18.40 7.79
N ASP A 141 24.62 -17.66 7.12
CA ASP A 141 24.33 -16.38 6.48
C ASP A 141 23.28 -16.49 5.37
N LEU A 142 23.41 -17.48 4.48
CA LEU A 142 22.44 -17.73 3.41
C LEU A 142 21.11 -18.25 3.96
N LEU A 143 21.18 -19.15 4.95
CA LEU A 143 19.98 -19.71 5.59
C LEU A 143 19.14 -18.63 6.28
N LEU A 144 19.76 -17.61 6.89
CA LEU A 144 19.05 -16.50 7.50
C LEU A 144 18.24 -15.69 6.48
N VAL A 145 18.85 -15.34 5.34
CA VAL A 145 18.17 -14.62 4.25
C VAL A 145 17.02 -15.45 3.69
N CYS A 146 17.21 -16.77 3.54
CA CYS A 146 16.17 -17.67 3.06
C CYS A 146 15.04 -17.86 4.09
N ALA A 147 15.33 -17.92 5.39
CA ALA A 147 14.29 -18.01 6.41
C ALA A 147 13.42 -16.75 6.45
N CYS A 148 14.05 -15.57 6.40
CA CYS A 148 13.35 -14.29 6.36
C CYS A 148 12.53 -14.14 5.07
N GLY A 149 13.16 -14.35 3.91
CA GLY A 149 12.51 -14.27 2.60
C GLY A 149 11.40 -15.29 2.43
N GLY A 150 11.58 -16.52 2.90
CA GLY A 150 10.57 -17.58 2.84
C GLY A 150 9.34 -17.28 3.69
N THR A 151 9.55 -16.72 4.89
CA THR A 151 8.44 -16.27 5.75
C THR A 151 7.63 -15.17 5.08
N LEU A 152 8.30 -14.14 4.54
CA LEU A 152 7.64 -13.04 3.82
C LEU A 152 6.98 -13.52 2.52
N PHE A 153 7.56 -14.53 1.86
CA PHE A 153 6.97 -15.14 0.68
C PHE A 153 5.66 -15.84 1.02
N ILE A 154 5.65 -16.68 2.06
CA ILE A 154 4.42 -17.34 2.55
C ILE A 154 3.36 -16.31 2.93
N LEU A 155 3.75 -15.25 3.65
CA LEU A 155 2.82 -14.17 4.00
C LEU A 155 2.29 -13.44 2.75
N SER A 156 3.12 -13.29 1.71
CA SER A 156 2.71 -12.69 0.43
C SER A 156 1.76 -13.58 -0.37
N LEU A 157 1.81 -14.91 -0.19
CA LEU A 157 0.83 -15.83 -0.74
C LEU A 157 -0.55 -15.65 -0.08
N LEU A 158 -0.60 -15.16 1.16
CA LEU A 158 -1.85 -14.84 1.84
C LEU A 158 -2.32 -13.43 1.46
N GLN A 159 -1.43 -12.43 1.53
CA GLN A 159 -1.79 -11.02 1.32
C GLN A 159 -0.67 -10.22 0.62
N VAL A 160 -1.06 -9.44 -0.39
CA VAL A 160 -0.18 -8.57 -1.19
C VAL A 160 0.54 -7.53 -0.35
N ARG A 161 0.02 -7.08 0.80
CA ARG A 161 0.72 -6.11 1.67
C ARG A 161 2.13 -6.55 2.10
N PHE A 162 2.40 -7.85 2.14
CA PHE A 162 3.73 -8.37 2.44
C PHE A 162 4.67 -8.39 1.24
N ALA A 163 4.16 -8.19 0.02
CA ALA A 163 4.96 -8.13 -1.19
C ALA A 163 6.00 -6.99 -1.13
N GLY A 164 5.62 -5.82 -0.61
CA GLY A 164 6.56 -4.71 -0.40
C GLY A 164 7.72 -5.09 0.53
N HIS A 165 7.45 -5.89 1.56
CA HIS A 165 8.48 -6.37 2.49
C HIS A 165 9.33 -7.47 1.87
N LEU A 166 8.71 -8.37 1.09
CA LEU A 166 9.39 -9.42 0.32
C LEU A 166 10.36 -8.85 -0.74
N ALA A 167 10.14 -7.61 -1.20
CA ALA A 167 11.00 -6.97 -2.19
C ALA A 167 12.46 -6.86 -1.74
N LEU A 168 12.70 -6.68 -0.43
CA LEU A 168 14.05 -6.58 0.12
C LEU A 168 14.85 -7.88 -0.04
N PRO A 169 14.43 -9.05 0.51
CA PRO A 169 15.14 -10.30 0.30
C PRO A 169 15.14 -10.72 -1.18
N ALA A 170 14.06 -10.43 -1.92
CA ALA A 170 14.00 -10.75 -3.35
C ALA A 170 15.04 -9.97 -4.18
N ALA A 171 15.27 -8.69 -3.84
CA ALA A 171 16.30 -7.88 -4.49
C ALA A 171 17.71 -8.41 -4.21
N ILE A 172 18.00 -8.83 -2.97
CA ILE A 172 19.29 -9.42 -2.59
C ILE A 172 19.53 -10.71 -3.40
N LEU A 173 18.56 -11.61 -3.42
CA LEU A 173 18.66 -12.89 -4.14
C LEU A 173 18.78 -12.70 -5.65
N THR A 174 17.99 -11.81 -6.21
CA THR A 174 18.09 -11.41 -7.63
C THR A 174 19.47 -10.84 -7.93
N GLY A 175 20.01 -9.98 -7.07
CA GLY A 175 21.35 -9.38 -7.22
C GLY A 175 22.48 -10.42 -7.18
N ILE A 176 22.39 -11.40 -6.28
CA ILE A 176 23.35 -12.53 -6.22
C ILE A 176 23.29 -13.34 -7.52
N SER A 177 22.10 -13.67 -8.00
CA SER A 177 21.91 -14.41 -9.25
C SER A 177 22.39 -13.62 -10.46
N PHE A 178 22.15 -12.31 -10.49
CA PHE A 178 22.64 -11.42 -11.53
C PHE A 178 24.18 -11.43 -11.59
N ALA A 179 24.84 -11.20 -10.45
CA ALA A 179 26.30 -11.21 -10.37
C ALA A 179 26.89 -12.56 -10.79
N TRP A 180 26.26 -13.66 -10.36
CA TRP A 180 26.66 -15.01 -10.77
C TRP A 180 26.51 -15.23 -12.28
N LEU A 181 25.40 -14.80 -12.88
CA LEU A 181 25.16 -14.94 -14.32
C LEU A 181 26.17 -14.14 -15.13
N VAL A 182 26.43 -12.89 -14.72
CA VAL A 182 27.43 -12.01 -15.34
C VAL A 182 28.82 -12.62 -15.25
N ALA A 183 29.23 -13.10 -14.08
CA ALA A 183 30.53 -13.76 -13.91
C ALA A 183 30.67 -14.98 -14.82
N LYS A 184 29.62 -15.78 -14.95
CA LYS A 184 29.60 -16.98 -15.80
C LYS A 184 29.60 -16.66 -17.30
N MET A 185 28.90 -15.60 -17.72
CA MET A 185 28.83 -15.21 -19.15
C MET A 185 30.10 -14.50 -19.64
N ILE A 186 30.80 -13.81 -18.75
CA ILE A 186 31.93 -12.94 -19.12
C ILE A 186 33.28 -13.54 -18.69
N ASP A 187 33.28 -14.73 -18.08
CA ASP A 187 34.47 -15.42 -17.56
C ASP A 187 35.32 -14.53 -16.64
N ILE A 188 34.65 -13.66 -15.88
CA ILE A 188 35.30 -12.75 -14.93
C ILE A 188 35.67 -13.58 -13.70
N SER A 189 36.96 -13.83 -13.51
CA SER A 189 37.47 -14.36 -12.24
C SER A 189 37.08 -13.39 -11.12
N PRO A 190 36.46 -13.87 -10.02
CA PRO A 190 36.10 -12.98 -8.92
C PRO A 190 37.35 -12.25 -8.42
N PRO A 191 37.29 -10.93 -8.18
CA PRO A 191 38.43 -10.22 -7.62
C PRO A 191 38.77 -10.89 -6.29
N THR A 192 39.98 -11.44 -6.20
CA THR A 192 40.48 -12.05 -4.97
C THR A 192 40.56 -10.93 -3.93
N VAL A 193 39.56 -10.82 -3.06
CA VAL A 193 39.64 -9.95 -1.89
C VAL A 193 40.68 -10.59 -0.99
N ARG A 194 41.95 -10.19 -1.15
CA ARG A 194 42.96 -10.49 -0.15
C ARG A 194 42.49 -9.80 1.13
N PRO A 195 42.22 -10.55 2.23
CA PRO A 195 42.03 -9.88 3.51
C PRO A 195 43.28 -9.04 3.72
N VAL A 196 43.09 -7.73 3.91
CA VAL A 196 44.17 -6.86 4.38
C VAL A 196 44.58 -7.44 5.72
N GLY A 197 45.70 -8.17 5.72
CA GLY A 197 46.23 -8.81 6.90
C GLY A 197 46.51 -7.73 7.93
N VAL A 198 45.81 -7.83 9.06
CA VAL A 198 46.24 -7.24 10.32
C VAL A 198 47.67 -7.73 10.54
N GLY A 199 48.62 -6.80 10.54
CA GLY A 199 50.04 -7.11 10.55
C GLY A 199 50.43 -7.86 11.82
N THR A 200 50.71 -9.15 11.69
CA THR A 200 51.71 -9.79 12.55
C THR A 200 53.05 -9.59 11.87
N GLN A 201 53.81 -8.62 12.38
CA GLN A 201 55.24 -8.48 12.11
C GLN A 201 55.93 -9.80 12.46
N SER A 202 56.28 -10.59 11.43
CA SER A 202 57.40 -11.52 11.51
C SER A 202 58.53 -10.93 10.68
N THR A 203 59.44 -10.29 11.39
CA THR A 203 60.76 -9.83 10.97
C THR A 203 61.55 -10.97 10.32
N SER A 204 61.85 -10.87 9.04
CA SER A 204 63.14 -11.32 8.47
C SER A 204 63.28 -10.89 7.01
N GLU A 205 64.15 -9.90 6.81
CA GLU A 205 65.01 -9.72 5.63
C GLU A 205 64.36 -9.46 4.27
N GLN A 206 63.86 -8.23 4.09
CA GLN A 206 63.92 -7.56 2.79
C GLN A 206 64.86 -6.35 2.90
N ARG A 207 66.16 -6.64 2.76
CA ARG A 207 67.17 -5.61 2.59
C ARG A 207 67.02 -5.02 1.20
N VAL A 208 66.51 -3.80 1.19
CA VAL A 208 66.32 -2.92 0.03
C VAL A 208 67.68 -2.70 -0.65
N ALA A 209 67.81 -3.08 -1.92
CA ALA A 209 68.93 -2.70 -2.78
C ALA A 209 68.41 -1.98 -4.02
N TRP A 210 68.27 -0.66 -3.90
CA TRP A 210 68.15 0.23 -5.04
C TRP A 210 69.53 0.52 -5.62
N ARG A 211 69.59 0.56 -6.96
CA ARG A 211 70.51 1.38 -7.79
C ARG A 211 71.86 0.73 -8.20
N ARG A 212 71.99 0.37 -9.48
CA ARG A 212 72.72 1.17 -10.48
C ARG A 212 72.66 0.56 -11.89
N HIS A 213 72.32 1.40 -12.86
CA HIS A 213 72.79 1.28 -14.24
C HIS A 213 74.32 1.26 -14.27
N ALA A 214 74.91 0.30 -14.99
CA ALA A 214 76.22 0.42 -15.61
C ALA A 214 76.33 -0.53 -16.80
N THR A 215 76.59 0.08 -17.96
CA THR A 215 76.98 -0.51 -19.24
C THR A 215 78.34 -1.21 -19.13
N SER A 216 78.50 -2.40 -19.73
CA SER A 216 79.77 -2.89 -20.34
C SER A 216 79.63 -4.34 -20.83
N THR A 217 79.57 -4.48 -22.16
CA THR A 217 80.39 -5.32 -23.04
C THR A 217 81.21 -6.49 -22.44
N ASP A 218 81.00 -7.69 -23.01
CA ASP A 218 81.98 -8.65 -23.57
C ASP A 218 81.89 -10.15 -23.18
N ILE A 219 81.70 -10.95 -24.24
CA ILE A 219 82.43 -12.18 -24.66
C ILE A 219 82.28 -13.52 -23.90
N GLY A 220 81.84 -14.53 -24.66
CA GLY A 220 82.17 -15.98 -24.54
C GLY A 220 81.15 -16.81 -23.77
N THR A 221 80.68 -17.99 -24.20
CA THR A 221 81.16 -18.97 -25.17
C THR A 221 80.05 -20.01 -25.44
N ASN A 222 80.07 -20.59 -26.64
CA ASN A 222 79.21 -21.66 -27.18
C ASN A 222 79.13 -22.94 -26.33
N THR A 223 77.94 -23.58 -26.36
CA THR A 223 77.64 -24.98 -26.74
C THR A 223 76.11 -25.14 -26.57
N GLY A 224 75.27 -25.49 -27.54
CA GLY A 224 75.36 -26.45 -28.63
C GLY A 224 74.25 -27.49 -28.40
N THR A 225 73.11 -27.39 -29.11
CA THR A 225 72.34 -28.49 -29.76
C THR A 225 70.84 -28.15 -29.95
N THR A 226 70.49 -28.15 -31.24
CA THR A 226 69.26 -28.52 -31.96
C THR A 226 67.96 -28.93 -31.25
N ASP A 227 66.88 -28.51 -31.92
CA ASP A 227 65.54 -29.14 -32.03
C ASP A 227 64.51 -28.94 -30.92
N SER A 228 63.60 -27.99 -31.17
CA SER A 228 62.15 -28.27 -31.29
C SER A 228 61.33 -26.97 -31.43
N SER A 229 61.60 -26.20 -32.48
CA SER A 229 60.74 -25.08 -32.90
C SER A 229 59.52 -25.59 -33.67
N ALA A 230 58.56 -26.25 -33.00
CA ALA A 230 57.22 -26.51 -33.56
C ALA A 230 56.26 -27.14 -32.52
N ARG A 231 55.85 -26.40 -31.49
CA ARG A 231 54.59 -26.64 -30.74
C ARG A 231 54.42 -25.56 -29.67
N ASP A 232 54.04 -24.36 -30.09
CA ASP A 232 53.27 -23.45 -29.24
C ASP A 232 52.64 -22.30 -30.06
N ARG A 233 52.09 -22.67 -31.22
CA ARG A 233 51.19 -21.79 -31.99
C ARG A 233 49.77 -22.33 -31.94
N ASN A 234 49.21 -22.54 -30.75
CA ASN A 234 47.76 -22.66 -30.59
C ASN A 234 47.29 -22.58 -29.13
N ARG A 235 47.43 -21.43 -28.47
CA ARG A 235 46.69 -21.22 -27.20
C ARG A 235 46.39 -19.77 -26.81
N ASP A 236 46.49 -18.83 -27.73
CA ASP A 236 46.23 -17.40 -27.46
C ASP A 236 45.19 -16.80 -28.42
N SER A 237 44.03 -17.45 -28.50
CA SER A 237 42.88 -16.94 -29.27
C SER A 237 41.56 -17.12 -28.50
N ARG A 238 41.59 -16.80 -27.20
CA ARG A 238 40.39 -16.66 -26.38
C ARG A 238 40.27 -15.31 -25.68
N ASP A 239 41.11 -14.34 -26.03
CA ASP A 239 41.02 -13.00 -25.44
C ASP A 239 40.46 -12.02 -26.46
N GLY A 240 39.37 -11.35 -26.09
CA GLY A 240 38.69 -10.42 -26.98
C GLY A 240 37.20 -10.23 -26.75
N THR A 241 36.64 -10.52 -25.57
CA THR A 241 35.35 -9.91 -25.22
C THR A 241 35.61 -8.42 -25.04
N SER A 242 35.31 -7.63 -26.08
CA SER A 242 35.54 -6.18 -26.06
C SER A 242 34.85 -5.58 -24.84
N ARG A 243 35.51 -4.64 -24.13
CA ARG A 243 34.91 -3.94 -22.97
C ARG A 243 33.51 -3.38 -23.28
N ARG A 244 33.26 -3.04 -24.55
CA ARG A 244 31.95 -2.62 -25.06
C ARG A 244 30.90 -3.74 -25.00
N GLN A 245 31.25 -4.97 -25.38
CA GLN A 245 30.35 -6.14 -25.30
C GLN A 245 30.02 -6.49 -23.85
N ILE A 246 31.00 -6.44 -22.95
CA ILE A 246 30.80 -6.64 -21.50
C ILE A 246 29.78 -5.63 -20.97
N PHE A 247 29.99 -4.35 -21.28
CA PHE A 247 29.10 -3.27 -20.88
C PHE A 247 27.69 -3.45 -21.46
N THR A 248 27.57 -3.82 -22.74
CA THR A 248 26.28 -4.11 -23.38
C THR A 248 25.56 -5.28 -22.72
N VAL A 249 26.23 -6.39 -22.43
CA VAL A 249 25.62 -7.57 -21.79
C VAL A 249 25.11 -7.23 -20.39
N VAL A 250 25.92 -6.51 -19.60
CA VAL A 250 25.52 -6.07 -18.25
C VAL A 250 24.30 -5.15 -18.31
N ILE A 251 24.28 -4.18 -19.23
CA ILE A 251 23.13 -3.28 -19.41
C ILE A 251 21.88 -4.05 -19.85
N VAL A 252 21.99 -4.92 -20.85
CA VAL A 252 20.84 -5.67 -21.37
C VAL A 252 20.26 -6.56 -20.27
N LEU A 253 21.11 -7.24 -19.50
CA LEU A 253 20.66 -8.07 -18.38
C LEU A 253 20.04 -7.23 -17.26
N PHE A 254 20.61 -6.06 -16.97
CA PHE A 254 20.07 -5.14 -15.98
C PHE A 254 18.69 -4.62 -16.38
N LEU A 255 18.51 -4.22 -17.64
CA LEU A 255 17.23 -3.78 -18.18
C LEU A 255 16.20 -4.93 -18.21
N LEU A 256 16.63 -6.15 -18.55
CA LEU A 256 15.76 -7.32 -18.56
C LEU A 256 15.22 -7.62 -17.15
N VAL A 257 16.08 -7.58 -16.12
CA VAL A 257 15.70 -7.99 -14.76
C VAL A 257 15.06 -6.84 -13.97
N GLY A 258 15.61 -5.62 -14.08
CA GLY A 258 15.22 -4.46 -13.28
C GLY A 258 14.43 -3.37 -14.03
N GLY A 259 14.42 -3.39 -15.37
CA GLY A 259 13.84 -2.31 -16.17
C GLY A 259 12.34 -2.12 -15.98
N LEU A 260 11.58 -3.21 -15.84
CA LEU A 260 10.13 -3.13 -15.63
C LEU A 260 9.78 -2.52 -14.26
N GLY A 261 10.53 -2.86 -13.21
CA GLY A 261 10.34 -2.29 -11.88
C GLY A 261 10.62 -0.78 -11.83
N ALA A 262 11.60 -0.30 -12.61
CA ALA A 262 11.92 1.12 -12.73
C ALA A 262 10.79 1.95 -13.38
N VAL A 263 9.99 1.35 -14.27
CA VAL A 263 8.84 2.01 -14.90
C VAL A 263 7.60 1.98 -14.01
N ILE A 264 7.36 0.86 -13.32
CA ILE A 264 6.15 0.69 -12.49
C ILE A 264 6.22 1.53 -11.22
N THR A 265 7.40 1.68 -10.61
CA THR A 265 7.55 2.38 -9.32
C THR A 265 7.05 3.83 -9.38
N PRO A 266 7.47 4.69 -10.33
CA PRO A 266 6.96 6.06 -10.42
C PRO A 266 5.44 6.16 -10.61
N VAL A 267 4.86 5.28 -11.43
CA VAL A 267 3.41 5.25 -11.69
C VAL A 267 2.63 4.95 -10.41
N ARG A 268 3.14 4.04 -9.57
CA ARG A 268 2.51 3.69 -8.28
C ARG A 268 2.78 4.73 -7.19
N THR A 269 3.93 5.38 -7.20
CA THR A 269 4.24 6.44 -6.22
C THR A 269 3.41 7.70 -6.49
N ALA A 270 3.07 7.98 -7.75
CA ALA A 270 2.23 9.13 -8.12
C ALA A 270 0.80 9.06 -7.53
N THR A 271 0.35 7.90 -7.06
CA THR A 271 -0.99 7.72 -6.46
C THR A 271 -1.01 7.84 -4.93
N LEU A 272 0.08 8.28 -4.30
CA LEU A 272 0.17 8.39 -2.83
C LEU A 272 -0.42 9.69 -2.27
N THR A 273 -0.75 10.66 -3.13
CA THR A 273 -1.41 11.92 -2.74
C THR A 273 -2.87 11.91 -3.14
N PHE A 274 -3.71 12.61 -2.37
CA PHE A 274 -5.08 12.86 -2.77
C PHE A 274 -5.09 13.62 -4.10
N ASP A 275 -5.98 13.22 -5.00
CA ASP A 275 -6.26 14.01 -6.18
C ASP A 275 -6.87 15.37 -5.78
N ALA A 276 -6.75 16.37 -6.66
CA ALA A 276 -7.21 17.73 -6.38
C ALA A 276 -8.72 17.80 -6.11
N ASP A 277 -9.50 16.89 -6.67
CA ASP A 277 -10.95 16.82 -6.56
C ASP A 277 -11.35 16.30 -5.15
N THR A 278 -10.57 15.38 -4.57
CA THR A 278 -10.70 14.95 -3.16
C THR A 278 -10.38 16.09 -2.20
N ALA A 279 -9.28 16.83 -2.42
CA ALA A 279 -8.89 17.95 -1.56
C ALA A 279 -9.96 19.06 -1.59
N SER A 280 -10.43 19.43 -2.77
CA SER A 280 -11.48 20.45 -2.93
C SER A 280 -12.80 20.03 -2.28
N ALA A 281 -13.19 18.75 -2.38
CA ALA A 281 -14.37 18.24 -1.69
C ALA A 281 -14.24 18.35 -0.16
N ILE A 282 -13.06 18.08 0.40
CA ILE A 282 -12.80 18.24 1.84
C ILE A 282 -12.94 19.71 2.24
N ASP A 283 -12.30 20.62 1.50
CA ASP A 283 -12.32 22.06 1.80
C ASP A 283 -13.75 22.63 1.76
N GLU A 284 -14.56 22.23 0.78
CA GLU A 284 -15.95 22.69 0.65
C GLU A 284 -16.86 22.09 1.74
N MET A 285 -16.65 20.83 2.13
CA MET A 285 -17.36 20.24 3.28
C MET A 285 -16.97 20.93 4.60
N ASP A 286 -15.69 21.29 4.78
CA ASP A 286 -15.20 21.99 5.96
C ASP A 286 -15.74 23.42 6.04
N ALA A 287 -15.77 24.12 4.91
CA ALA A 287 -16.39 25.43 4.80
C ALA A 287 -17.89 25.38 5.13
N PHE A 288 -18.60 24.38 4.61
CA PHE A 288 -20.02 24.16 4.93
C PHE A 288 -20.24 23.85 6.41
N ALA A 289 -19.45 22.92 6.98
CA ALA A 289 -19.55 22.56 8.39
C ALA A 289 -19.29 23.78 9.31
N THR A 290 -18.31 24.60 8.96
CA THR A 290 -17.97 25.83 9.69
C THR A 290 -19.08 26.87 9.60
N ALA A 291 -19.64 27.10 8.40
CA ALA A 291 -20.73 28.06 8.20
C ALA A 291 -21.99 27.67 8.99
N GLU A 292 -22.30 26.37 9.07
CA GLU A 292 -23.47 25.84 9.77
C GLU A 292 -23.19 25.40 11.21
N ASN A 293 -22.01 25.73 11.74
CA ASN A 293 -21.58 25.40 13.11
C ASN A 293 -21.74 23.90 13.47
N ARG A 294 -21.48 23.01 12.51
CA ARG A 294 -21.53 21.56 12.68
C ARG A 294 -20.22 21.06 13.24
N SER A 295 -20.30 20.18 14.22
CA SER A 295 -19.14 19.52 14.81
C SER A 295 -19.36 18.03 14.93
N TRP A 296 -18.30 17.25 15.13
CA TRP A 296 -18.42 15.81 15.33
C TRP A 296 -19.45 15.51 16.44
N PRO A 297 -20.43 14.60 16.23
CA PRO A 297 -20.53 13.60 15.16
C PRO A 297 -21.21 14.03 13.85
N GLU A 298 -21.77 15.24 13.78
CA GLU A 298 -22.56 15.75 12.65
C GLU A 298 -21.74 16.00 11.38
N THR A 299 -20.43 15.80 11.43
CA THR A 299 -19.50 15.93 10.30
C THR A 299 -18.97 14.59 9.80
N TYR A 300 -19.57 13.46 10.21
CA TYR A 300 -19.20 12.16 9.65
C TYR A 300 -19.49 12.11 8.15
N VAL A 301 -18.52 11.62 7.39
CA VAL A 301 -18.64 11.46 5.93
C VAL A 301 -19.00 10.01 5.62
N LEU A 302 -20.11 9.80 4.90
CA LEU A 302 -20.49 8.53 4.30
C LEU A 302 -19.93 8.46 2.87
N SER A 303 -19.05 7.50 2.62
CA SER A 303 -18.36 7.35 1.33
C SER A 303 -17.96 5.91 1.12
N ARG A 304 -17.42 5.58 -0.06
CA ARG A 304 -16.73 4.29 -0.26
C ARG A 304 -15.64 4.10 0.80
N TRP A 305 -15.56 2.88 1.35
CA TRP A 305 -14.74 2.57 2.52
C TRP A 305 -13.26 2.97 2.37
N GLY A 306 -12.70 2.83 1.15
CA GLY A 306 -11.29 3.11 0.86
C GLY A 306 -10.89 4.57 1.11
N ASN A 307 -11.78 5.52 0.80
CA ASN A 307 -11.53 6.96 0.97
C ASN A 307 -12.17 7.51 2.26
N ASN A 308 -13.01 6.72 2.92
CA ASN A 308 -13.76 7.16 4.11
C ASN A 308 -12.85 7.63 5.24
N ARG A 309 -11.73 6.91 5.45
CA ARG A 309 -10.74 7.27 6.46
C ARG A 309 -10.09 8.61 6.16
N ALA A 310 -9.81 8.89 4.89
CA ALA A 310 -9.19 10.14 4.47
C ALA A 310 -10.13 11.33 4.72
N TYR A 311 -11.39 11.23 4.28
CA TYR A 311 -12.38 12.28 4.51
C TYR A 311 -12.58 12.56 6.01
N ASN A 312 -12.83 11.52 6.81
CA ASN A 312 -13.06 11.71 8.24
C ASN A 312 -11.79 12.14 8.99
N ALA A 313 -10.59 11.69 8.58
CA ALA A 313 -9.34 12.17 9.18
C ALA A 313 -9.16 13.69 9.05
N HIS A 314 -9.44 14.24 7.86
CA HIS A 314 -9.23 15.67 7.60
C HIS A 314 -10.39 16.53 8.12
N LEU A 315 -11.63 16.08 7.93
CA LEU A 315 -12.81 16.87 8.28
C LEU A 315 -13.12 16.85 9.79
N ASN A 316 -12.84 15.75 10.49
CA ASN A 316 -13.26 15.59 11.88
C ASN A 316 -12.27 14.83 12.78
N GLY A 317 -11.10 14.45 12.28
CA GLY A 317 -10.07 13.71 13.02
C GLY A 317 -10.39 12.24 13.31
N ASN A 318 -11.58 11.73 12.96
CA ASN A 318 -12.03 10.38 13.34
C ASN A 318 -11.85 9.36 12.20
N SER A 319 -10.60 8.98 11.92
CA SER A 319 -10.27 8.03 10.84
C SER A 319 -10.70 6.58 11.08
N GLN A 320 -11.05 6.21 12.32
CA GLN A 320 -11.37 4.82 12.70
C GLN A 320 -12.86 4.45 12.55
N SER A 321 -13.75 5.41 12.27
CA SER A 321 -15.21 5.19 12.22
C SER A 321 -15.73 4.61 10.88
N TYR A 322 -14.88 4.06 10.02
CA TYR A 322 -15.26 3.64 8.65
C TYR A 322 -16.17 2.41 8.57
N GLY A 323 -16.35 1.66 9.66
CA GLY A 323 -17.16 0.43 9.67
C GLY A 323 -18.63 0.67 9.28
N TYR A 324 -19.18 1.83 9.65
CA TYR A 324 -20.54 2.21 9.25
C TYR A 324 -20.65 2.44 7.74
N ALA A 325 -19.72 3.19 7.16
CA ALA A 325 -19.67 3.39 5.71
C ALA A 325 -19.50 2.07 4.95
N ARG A 326 -18.62 1.19 5.44
CA ARG A 326 -18.42 -0.13 4.86
C ARG A 326 -19.72 -0.95 4.73
N ASN A 327 -20.54 -0.92 5.77
CA ASN A 327 -21.75 -1.75 5.81
C ASN A 327 -22.98 -1.12 5.16
N ASN A 328 -23.01 0.21 4.96
CA ASN A 328 -24.24 0.91 4.54
C ASN A 328 -24.10 1.68 3.22
N TYR A 329 -22.89 2.04 2.78
CA TYR A 329 -22.72 2.95 1.64
C TYR A 329 -23.28 2.39 0.33
N LEU A 330 -22.99 1.13 -0.01
CA LEU A 330 -23.48 0.53 -1.25
C LEU A 330 -24.98 0.27 -1.21
N ASP A 331 -25.53 -0.11 -0.05
CA ASP A 331 -26.96 -0.35 0.13
C ASP A 331 -27.74 0.96 0.03
N PHE A 332 -27.21 2.05 0.63
CA PHE A 332 -27.73 3.40 0.47
C PHE A 332 -27.85 3.78 -1.00
N LEU A 333 -26.78 3.59 -1.79
CA LEU A 333 -26.76 3.97 -3.20
C LEU A 333 -27.74 3.17 -4.07
N ARG A 334 -27.99 1.91 -3.74
CA ARG A 334 -28.88 1.01 -4.50
C ARG A 334 -30.35 1.18 -4.14
N SER A 335 -30.65 1.75 -2.99
CA SER A 335 -32.02 1.92 -2.53
C SER A 335 -32.75 3.03 -3.28
N ASP A 336 -34.04 2.85 -3.50
CA ASP A 336 -35.00 3.85 -3.98
C ASP A 336 -35.78 4.54 -2.84
N GLU A 337 -35.62 4.06 -1.59
CA GLU A 337 -36.30 4.51 -0.38
C GLU A 337 -35.65 5.78 0.22
N LYS A 338 -35.67 6.87 -0.54
CA LYS A 338 -34.96 8.13 -0.19
C LYS A 338 -35.28 8.70 1.21
N ASN A 339 -36.53 8.58 1.66
CA ASN A 339 -36.99 9.16 2.93
C ASN A 339 -36.60 8.28 4.13
N GLU A 340 -36.65 6.96 3.97
CA GLU A 340 -36.26 6.00 5.01
C GLU A 340 -34.76 6.09 5.27
N TRP A 341 -33.97 6.15 4.19
CA TRP A 341 -32.53 6.36 4.30
C TRP A 341 -32.17 7.69 4.96
N TYR A 342 -32.87 8.77 4.63
CA TYR A 342 -32.65 10.05 5.31
C TYR A 342 -32.87 9.93 6.82
N GLN A 343 -33.98 9.33 7.25
CA GLN A 343 -34.25 9.11 8.68
C GLN A 343 -33.20 8.22 9.36
N GLN A 344 -32.68 7.22 8.66
CA GLN A 344 -31.65 6.33 9.18
C GLN A 344 -30.29 7.02 9.38
N ILE A 345 -29.95 8.00 8.52
CA ILE A 345 -28.60 8.56 8.48
C ILE A 345 -28.49 9.98 9.05
N GLN A 346 -29.57 10.76 9.11
CA GLN A 346 -29.54 12.18 9.49
C GLN A 346 -28.87 12.48 10.84
N ASP A 347 -28.98 11.58 11.82
CA ASP A 347 -28.44 11.79 13.17
C ASP A 347 -26.93 11.48 13.28
N ARG A 348 -26.36 10.88 12.24
CA ARG A 348 -24.96 10.44 12.22
C ARG A 348 -24.16 11.01 11.06
N VAL A 349 -24.75 11.07 9.88
CA VAL A 349 -24.06 11.38 8.62
C VAL A 349 -24.27 12.86 8.29
N GLY A 350 -23.18 13.62 8.32
CA GLY A 350 -23.17 15.02 7.90
C GLY A 350 -23.05 15.18 6.40
N PHE A 351 -22.23 14.32 5.79
CA PHE A 351 -21.86 14.44 4.39
C PHE A 351 -21.84 13.11 3.67
N ILE A 352 -22.07 13.13 2.36
CA ILE A 352 -22.02 11.97 1.47
C ILE A 352 -21.13 12.29 0.28
N ILE A 353 -20.17 11.43 -0.02
CA ILE A 353 -19.36 11.52 -1.23
C ILE A 353 -19.88 10.53 -2.25
N ILE A 354 -20.14 10.99 -3.47
CA ILE A 354 -20.57 10.21 -4.61
C ILE A 354 -19.52 10.33 -5.70
N SER A 355 -19.06 9.20 -6.23
CA SER A 355 -18.17 9.10 -7.39
C SER A 355 -18.76 8.13 -8.39
N GLU A 356 -18.25 8.13 -9.62
CA GLU A 356 -18.66 7.15 -10.63
C GLU A 356 -18.40 5.71 -10.14
N ILE A 357 -19.42 4.86 -10.30
CA ILE A 357 -19.35 3.42 -10.06
C ILE A 357 -19.82 2.74 -11.35
N PRO A 358 -18.91 2.19 -12.17
CA PRO A 358 -19.25 1.63 -13.47
C PRO A 358 -20.36 0.58 -13.41
N GLU A 359 -20.38 -0.24 -12.35
CA GLU A 359 -21.40 -1.27 -12.12
C GLU A 359 -22.80 -0.69 -11.89
N PHE A 360 -22.91 0.61 -11.58
CA PHE A 360 -24.17 1.28 -11.25
C PHE A 360 -24.75 2.09 -12.42
N SER A 361 -24.07 2.11 -13.57
CA SER A 361 -24.52 2.80 -14.78
C SER A 361 -25.88 2.30 -15.31
N GLU A 362 -26.26 1.06 -14.98
CA GLU A 362 -27.52 0.42 -15.41
C GLU A 362 -28.59 0.37 -14.30
N LEU A 363 -28.33 0.98 -13.12
CA LEU A 363 -29.31 0.98 -12.04
C LEU A 363 -30.57 1.78 -12.41
N ASP A 364 -31.68 1.42 -11.75
CA ASP A 364 -32.92 2.15 -11.89
C ASP A 364 -32.72 3.63 -11.53
N SER A 365 -33.39 4.49 -12.30
CA SER A 365 -33.26 5.93 -12.17
C SER A 365 -33.81 6.48 -10.84
N GLU A 366 -34.60 5.70 -10.11
CA GLU A 366 -35.15 6.02 -8.81
C GLU A 366 -34.21 5.68 -7.64
N THR A 367 -33.08 5.01 -7.90
CA THR A 367 -32.06 4.75 -6.89
C THR A 367 -31.38 6.04 -6.40
N MET A 368 -30.87 6.02 -5.16
CA MET A 368 -30.09 7.12 -4.59
C MET A 368 -28.86 7.45 -5.42
N TYR A 369 -28.21 6.45 -6.02
CA TYR A 369 -27.11 6.67 -6.96
C TYR A 369 -27.55 7.54 -8.13
N ALA A 370 -28.59 7.16 -8.88
CA ALA A 370 -29.06 7.95 -10.02
C ALA A 370 -29.56 9.35 -9.60
N ARG A 371 -30.21 9.46 -8.43
CA ARG A 371 -30.69 10.75 -7.90
C ARG A 371 -29.55 11.72 -7.57
N LEU A 372 -28.42 11.24 -7.06
CA LEU A 372 -27.29 12.07 -6.64
C LEU A 372 -26.19 12.17 -7.70
N HIS A 373 -25.79 11.06 -8.30
CA HIS A 373 -24.77 11.05 -9.34
C HIS A 373 -25.28 11.74 -10.62
N ASP A 374 -26.42 11.32 -11.16
CA ASP A 374 -26.88 11.78 -12.48
C ASP A 374 -27.78 13.03 -12.37
N ARG A 375 -28.70 13.04 -11.39
CA ARG A 375 -29.74 14.07 -11.27
C ARG A 375 -29.42 15.19 -10.29
N GLN A 376 -28.27 15.14 -9.60
CA GLN A 376 -27.72 16.21 -8.76
C GLN A 376 -28.54 16.56 -7.49
N GLY A 377 -29.49 15.72 -7.07
CA GLY A 377 -30.14 15.83 -5.76
C GLY A 377 -31.49 16.55 -5.61
N PRO A 378 -32.10 17.28 -6.57
CA PRO A 378 -33.47 17.76 -6.39
C PRO A 378 -34.45 16.65 -5.99
N GLY A 379 -35.43 16.94 -5.16
CA GLY A 379 -36.38 15.97 -4.61
C GLY A 379 -35.82 15.04 -3.53
N THR A 380 -34.63 15.34 -3.01
CA THR A 380 -33.96 14.60 -1.93
C THR A 380 -33.58 15.53 -0.77
N HIS A 381 -32.98 14.96 0.28
CA HIS A 381 -32.49 15.64 1.48
C HIS A 381 -31.00 16.03 1.41
N TYR A 382 -30.44 16.06 0.20
CA TYR A 382 -29.00 16.15 -0.01
C TYR A 382 -28.66 17.43 -0.75
N GLN A 383 -28.14 18.42 -0.01
CA GLN A 383 -27.63 19.67 -0.55
C GLN A 383 -26.30 19.41 -1.26
N LEU A 384 -26.05 20.02 -2.42
CA LEU A 384 -24.82 19.87 -3.18
C LEU A 384 -23.86 21.06 -2.95
N PRO A 385 -22.98 21.04 -1.92
CA PRO A 385 -21.95 22.07 -1.74
C PRO A 385 -20.83 21.97 -2.78
N TYR A 386 -20.51 20.78 -3.29
CA TYR A 386 -19.40 20.59 -4.22
C TYR A 386 -19.70 19.61 -5.33
N ALA A 387 -19.40 20.01 -6.56
CA ALA A 387 -19.43 19.16 -7.74
C ALA A 387 -18.13 19.33 -8.53
N GLY A 388 -17.26 18.34 -8.37
CA GLY A 388 -16.06 18.14 -9.17
C GLY A 388 -16.32 17.34 -10.44
N ASP A 389 -15.24 17.04 -11.16
CA ASP A 389 -15.32 16.26 -12.41
C ASP A 389 -15.49 14.76 -12.10
N GLU A 390 -14.87 14.27 -11.02
CA GLU A 390 -14.89 12.85 -10.65
C GLU A 390 -15.81 12.54 -9.47
N LYS A 391 -16.05 13.52 -8.58
CA LYS A 391 -16.90 13.34 -7.41
C LYS A 391 -17.76 14.54 -7.06
N LYS A 392 -18.83 14.24 -6.33
CA LYS A 392 -19.76 15.21 -5.76
C LYS A 392 -19.83 15.00 -4.26
N ALA A 393 -19.82 16.09 -3.49
CA ALA A 393 -20.06 16.05 -2.06
C ALA A 393 -21.45 16.60 -1.77
N TYR A 394 -22.19 15.90 -0.93
CA TYR A 394 -23.52 16.28 -0.50
C TYR A 394 -23.56 16.50 1.00
N ALA A 395 -24.17 17.59 1.46
CA ALA A 395 -24.50 17.78 2.87
C ALA A 395 -25.91 17.24 3.15
N VAL A 396 -26.07 16.52 4.26
CA VAL A 396 -27.38 16.02 4.71
C VAL A 396 -28.12 17.16 5.40
N VAL A 397 -29.33 17.46 4.92
CA VAL A 397 -30.16 18.60 5.36
C VAL A 397 -31.65 18.25 5.35
N PRO A 398 -32.49 18.95 6.13
CA PRO A 398 -33.95 18.80 6.03
C PRO A 398 -34.49 19.08 4.63
N GLY A 399 -34.01 20.14 3.98
CA GLY A 399 -34.41 20.57 2.64
C GLY A 399 -35.83 21.15 2.62
N THR A 400 -36.05 22.20 1.82
CA THR A 400 -37.32 22.91 1.82
C THR A 400 -38.40 22.26 0.93
N MET A 401 -39.65 22.23 1.38
CA MET A 401 -40.76 21.72 0.58
C MET A 401 -41.42 22.81 -0.27
N VAL A 402 -41.34 22.67 -1.59
CA VAL A 402 -41.99 23.56 -2.55
C VAL A 402 -43.25 22.90 -3.10
N ASN A 403 -44.39 23.47 -2.74
CA ASN A 403 -45.70 23.00 -3.13
C ASN A 403 -46.35 23.97 -4.13
N GLY A 404 -47.15 23.42 -5.05
CA GLY A 404 -47.94 24.23 -5.95
C GLY A 404 -48.95 23.43 -6.76
N THR A 405 -49.63 24.14 -7.66
CA THR A 405 -50.66 23.56 -8.51
C THR A 405 -50.44 23.94 -9.97
N VAL A 406 -50.71 23.00 -10.86
CA VAL A 406 -50.78 23.12 -12.31
C VAL A 406 -52.16 22.67 -12.79
N ASN A 407 -52.41 22.74 -14.10
CA ASN A 407 -53.64 22.23 -14.68
C ASN A 407 -53.81 20.73 -14.35
N LYS A 408 -54.99 20.32 -13.88
CA LYS A 408 -55.32 18.94 -13.49
C LYS A 408 -55.12 17.91 -14.60
N THR A 409 -55.09 18.35 -15.86
CA THR A 409 -54.84 17.47 -17.01
C THR A 409 -53.36 17.15 -17.22
N LYS A 410 -52.44 17.86 -16.56
CA LYS A 410 -51.01 17.55 -16.61
C LYS A 410 -50.70 16.42 -15.65
N THR A 411 -49.87 15.49 -16.11
CA THR A 411 -49.36 14.35 -15.33
C THR A 411 -47.94 14.58 -14.80
N SER A 412 -47.23 15.59 -15.33
CA SER A 412 -45.93 16.04 -14.86
C SER A 412 -45.75 17.56 -14.98
N VAL A 413 -44.80 18.10 -14.22
CA VAL A 413 -44.32 19.48 -14.35
C VAL A 413 -42.80 19.51 -14.44
N THR A 414 -42.27 20.32 -15.35
CA THR A 414 -40.83 20.55 -15.46
C THR A 414 -40.36 21.49 -14.35
N VAL A 415 -39.33 21.06 -13.64
CA VAL A 415 -38.52 21.86 -12.72
C VAL A 415 -37.21 22.13 -13.44
N SER A 416 -36.87 23.40 -13.65
CA SER A 416 -35.55 23.82 -14.10
C SER A 416 -34.99 24.85 -13.14
N GLY A 417 -33.68 24.97 -13.02
CA GLY A 417 -33.12 25.92 -12.06
C GLY A 417 -31.63 26.10 -12.16
N ARG A 418 -31.17 27.13 -11.46
CA ARG A 418 -29.76 27.45 -11.21
C ARG A 418 -29.50 27.22 -9.73
N MET A 419 -28.71 26.19 -9.42
CA MET A 419 -28.33 25.80 -8.07
C MET A 419 -27.01 26.48 -7.70
N ASP A 420 -26.91 26.96 -6.47
CA ASP A 420 -25.70 27.55 -5.92
C ASP A 420 -24.86 26.43 -5.28
N VAL A 421 -23.76 26.07 -5.92
CA VAL A 421 -22.88 24.94 -5.57
C VAL A 421 -21.49 25.49 -5.28
N GLY A 422 -21.22 25.75 -4.00
CA GLY A 422 -20.00 26.43 -3.56
C GLY A 422 -19.89 27.81 -4.21
N SER A 423 -18.78 28.06 -4.90
CA SER A 423 -18.56 29.31 -5.67
C SER A 423 -19.11 29.29 -7.11
N ARG A 424 -19.80 28.21 -7.52
CA ARG A 424 -20.26 27.99 -8.88
C ARG A 424 -21.78 27.89 -8.96
N THR A 425 -22.31 28.06 -10.16
CA THR A 425 -23.72 27.82 -10.46
C THR A 425 -23.87 26.59 -11.34
N MET A 426 -24.74 25.66 -10.95
CA MET A 426 -25.08 24.48 -11.74
C MET A 426 -26.51 24.56 -12.27
N ILE A 427 -26.76 23.99 -13.44
CA ILE A 427 -28.10 23.94 -14.03
C ILE A 427 -28.71 22.57 -13.76
N THR A 428 -29.97 22.56 -13.32
CA THR A 428 -30.77 21.35 -13.21
C THR A 428 -32.03 21.47 -14.06
N GLN A 429 -32.46 20.34 -14.62
CA GLN A 429 -33.74 20.22 -15.32
C GLN A 429 -34.29 18.81 -15.16
N ARG A 430 -35.54 18.68 -14.72
CA ARG A 430 -36.22 17.39 -14.60
C ARG A 430 -37.74 17.53 -14.64
N GLU A 431 -38.41 16.42 -14.90
CA GLU A 431 -39.85 16.31 -14.70
C GLU A 431 -40.15 15.69 -13.35
N ILE A 432 -41.19 16.20 -12.68
CA ILE A 432 -41.76 15.58 -11.49
C ILE A 432 -43.22 15.23 -11.76
N PRO A 433 -43.72 14.11 -11.22
CA PRO A 433 -45.12 13.75 -11.35
C PRO A 433 -46.02 14.75 -10.62
N THR A 434 -47.25 14.86 -11.09
CA THR A 434 -48.32 15.66 -10.47
C THR A 434 -49.51 14.77 -10.14
N GLU A 435 -50.10 14.95 -8.96
CA GLU A 435 -51.29 14.24 -8.51
C GLU A 435 -52.47 15.21 -8.50
N ASP A 436 -53.48 14.98 -9.35
CA ASP A 436 -54.66 15.85 -9.52
C ASP A 436 -54.32 17.34 -9.73
N GLY A 437 -53.22 17.60 -10.44
CA GLY A 437 -52.71 18.95 -10.69
C GLY A 437 -51.95 19.55 -9.51
N SER A 438 -51.73 18.84 -8.40
CA SER A 438 -50.80 19.26 -7.34
C SER A 438 -49.41 18.69 -7.58
N TYR A 439 -48.37 19.45 -7.24
CA TYR A 439 -47.01 18.95 -7.18
C TYR A 439 -46.37 19.31 -5.85
N THR A 440 -45.43 18.47 -5.45
CA THR A 440 -44.63 18.62 -4.25
C THR A 440 -43.20 18.20 -4.56
N ILE A 441 -42.23 19.09 -4.32
CA ILE A 441 -40.81 18.79 -4.51
C ILE A 441 -39.99 19.34 -3.35
N ARG A 442 -39.10 18.50 -2.82
CA ARG A 442 -38.08 18.93 -1.87
C ARG A 442 -36.90 19.56 -2.61
N ILE A 443 -36.44 20.72 -2.16
CA ILE A 443 -35.24 21.39 -2.67
C ILE A 443 -34.24 21.50 -1.53
N ALA A 444 -33.09 20.85 -1.69
CA ALA A 444 -32.02 20.84 -0.69
C ALA A 444 -30.86 21.76 -1.07
N THR A 445 -30.68 22.12 -2.34
CA THR A 445 -29.63 23.04 -2.75
C THR A 445 -30.21 24.45 -2.94
N PRO A 446 -29.66 25.50 -2.31
CA PRO A 446 -30.09 26.87 -2.57
C PRO A 446 -29.97 27.24 -4.05
N GLY A 447 -30.74 28.25 -4.45
CA GLY A 447 -30.70 28.77 -5.81
C GLY A 447 -32.05 29.28 -6.30
N THR A 448 -32.16 29.44 -7.61
CA THR A 448 -33.38 29.94 -8.26
C THR A 448 -33.96 28.88 -9.19
N TYR A 449 -35.20 28.50 -8.95
CA TYR A 449 -35.89 27.42 -9.65
C TYR A 449 -37.16 27.93 -10.33
N THR A 450 -37.43 27.43 -11.52
CA THR A 450 -38.67 27.62 -12.25
C THR A 450 -39.42 26.29 -12.29
N ILE A 451 -40.63 26.27 -11.73
CA ILE A 451 -41.51 25.11 -11.70
C ILE A 451 -42.77 25.47 -12.48
N GLY A 452 -42.89 24.91 -13.68
CA GLY A 452 -43.91 25.34 -14.65
C GLY A 452 -43.74 26.82 -15.01
N ASN A 453 -44.69 27.67 -14.60
CA ASN A 453 -44.68 29.11 -14.89
C ASN A 453 -44.28 29.98 -13.69
N ARG A 454 -43.86 29.37 -12.59
CA ARG A 454 -43.52 30.07 -11.34
C ARG A 454 -42.02 29.98 -11.09
N THR A 455 -41.41 31.11 -10.74
CA THR A 455 -40.03 31.15 -10.23
C THR A 455 -40.03 31.23 -8.71
N VAL A 456 -39.13 30.50 -8.07
CA VAL A 456 -38.96 30.37 -6.62
C VAL A 456 -37.47 30.52 -6.32
N GLY A 457 -37.13 31.45 -5.43
CA GLY A 457 -35.80 31.53 -4.83
C GLY A 457 -35.80 30.72 -3.54
N VAL A 458 -34.79 29.88 -3.36
CA VAL A 458 -34.58 29.08 -2.16
C VAL A 458 -33.26 29.51 -1.56
N ILE A 459 -33.26 29.98 -0.31
CA ILE A 459 -32.06 30.38 0.41
C ILE A 459 -31.60 29.29 1.38
N GLN A 460 -30.38 29.41 1.88
CA GLN A 460 -29.78 28.45 2.82
C GLN A 460 -30.65 28.25 4.08
N GLU A 461 -31.23 29.32 4.60
CA GLU A 461 -32.11 29.27 5.78
C GLU A 461 -33.35 28.41 5.53
N ASP A 462 -33.98 28.51 4.35
CA ASP A 462 -35.15 27.69 3.99
C ASP A 462 -34.81 26.20 4.01
N VAL A 463 -33.64 25.85 3.47
CA VAL A 463 -33.16 24.47 3.35
C VAL A 463 -32.91 23.84 4.73
N LEU A 464 -32.37 24.61 5.67
CA LEU A 464 -32.04 24.14 7.01
C LEU A 464 -33.25 24.10 7.94
N ALA A 465 -34.19 25.03 7.76
CA ALA A 465 -35.43 25.06 8.52
C ALA A 465 -36.42 23.95 8.10
N GLY A 466 -36.45 23.60 6.81
CA GLY A 466 -37.29 22.53 6.25
C GLY A 466 -38.68 22.98 5.76
#